data_AF-A0A6M4IKK8-F1
#
_entry.id   AF-A0A6M4IKK8-F1
#
_cell.length_a   1.000
_cell.length_b   1.000
_cell.length_c   1.000
_cell.angle_alpha   90.00
_cell.angle_beta   90.00
_cell.angle_gamma   90.00
#
_symmetry.space_group_name_H-M   'P 1'
#
loop_
_entity.id
_entity.type
_entity.pdbx_description
1 polymer ?
#
loop_
_entity_poly.entity_id
_entity_poly.type
_entity_poly.pdbx_seq_one_letter_code
_entity_poly.pdbx_strand_id
1 'polypeptide(L)'
;MSRRHTQLGFDFFDAAPAASESSLPVAPVATPPTVPAPSFTQNVTSAVSQLFTQVFSPVLTPAFVPVPPKPVADDTRPSRGRTAVRARTAVLFSRLEDLGLRGVDALVLMRTRTVMVSLIGRTLRIHEGYAEAPESVLRAIVAFATARNKTERTTAREAILAFDVERGPSVRRQEPARPGDVAIIAQLMEAHRELNAKWFEGTLTAIPLRLSGKMATRLGHYDPGSRHTPPEIVMSRTHITRHGWREAMHTLLHEMVHQWQHETGQPVDHGTAFRQKARDVGITPAARRDVTPLEKRRKATG
;
A
#
# COMPACT_ATOMS: atom_id res chain seq x y z
N MET A 1 31.82 2.75 25.51
CA MET A 1 30.60 3.55 25.31
C MET A 1 30.29 3.62 23.82
N SER A 2 29.31 2.86 23.33
CA SER A 2 28.86 2.93 21.94
C SER A 2 27.39 2.53 21.88
N ARG A 3 26.52 3.50 21.54
CA ARG A 3 25.05 3.32 21.49
C ARG A 3 24.70 2.57 20.21
N ARG A 4 24.30 1.29 20.35
CA ARG A 4 23.65 0.54 19.27
C ARG A 4 22.22 1.05 19.11
N HIS A 5 21.92 1.64 17.95
CA HIS A 5 20.55 1.90 17.50
C HIS A 5 19.91 0.57 17.10
N THR A 6 19.06 0.00 17.95
CA THR A 6 18.17 -1.11 17.60
C THR A 6 16.91 -0.55 16.94
N GLN A 7 16.92 -0.55 15.60
CA GLN A 7 15.73 -0.30 14.80
C GLN A 7 14.88 -1.58 14.77
N LEU A 8 14.01 -1.74 15.78
CA LEU A 8 13.04 -2.83 15.85
C LEU A 8 11.85 -2.51 14.93
N GLY A 9 11.94 -2.97 13.69
CA GLY A 9 10.82 -3.03 12.76
C GLY A 9 9.90 -4.19 13.14
N PHE A 10 8.87 -3.89 13.94
CA PHE A 10 7.94 -4.86 14.53
C PHE A 10 7.52 -5.98 13.57
N ASP A 11 7.76 -7.19 14.05
CA ASP A 11 7.36 -8.46 13.47
C ASP A 11 5.84 -8.63 13.55
N PHE A 12 5.26 -9.02 12.42
CA PHE A 12 3.85 -9.34 12.27
C PHE A 12 3.70 -10.86 12.43
N PHE A 13 3.16 -11.28 13.58
CA PHE A 13 2.57 -12.59 13.93
C PHE A 13 3.46 -13.87 13.96
N ASP A 14 3.86 -14.27 15.17
CA ASP A 14 4.12 -15.67 15.59
C ASP A 14 2.92 -16.21 16.40
N ALA A 15 2.62 -17.49 16.61
CA ALA A 15 2.82 -18.81 15.98
C ALA A 15 2.53 -19.83 17.13
N ALA A 16 1.66 -20.84 16.94
CA ALA A 16 1.61 -22.18 17.63
C ALA A 16 0.29 -22.94 17.26
N PRO A 17 0.13 -24.26 17.50
CA PRO A 17 0.43 -25.30 16.51
C PRO A 17 -0.76 -26.23 16.13
N ALA A 18 -0.45 -27.06 15.14
CA ALA A 18 -1.14 -28.16 14.48
C ALA A 18 -2.27 -28.93 15.20
N ALA A 19 -3.32 -29.25 14.42
CA ALA A 19 -4.08 -30.49 14.56
C ALA A 19 -4.57 -30.99 13.18
N SER A 20 -4.01 -32.14 12.81
CA SER A 20 -4.58 -33.33 12.14
C SER A 20 -5.48 -33.23 10.89
N GLU A 21 -4.96 -33.93 9.89
CA GLU A 21 -5.48 -34.31 8.59
C GLU A 21 -6.80 -35.09 8.64
N SER A 22 -7.62 -34.95 7.59
CA SER A 22 -8.40 -36.06 7.03
C SER A 22 -8.71 -35.79 5.56
N SER A 23 -8.19 -36.70 4.74
CA SER A 23 -8.27 -36.74 3.28
C SER A 23 -9.57 -37.38 2.78
N LEU A 24 -9.72 -37.35 1.44
CA LEU A 24 -10.55 -38.19 0.53
C LEU A 24 -11.64 -37.39 -0.25
N PRO A 25 -12.07 -37.85 -1.44
CA PRO A 25 -11.30 -37.83 -2.68
C PRO A 25 -12.05 -37.15 -3.85
N VAL A 26 -11.26 -36.85 -4.90
CA VAL A 26 -11.65 -36.19 -6.16
C VAL A 26 -12.50 -37.10 -7.06
N ALA A 27 -13.52 -36.53 -7.69
CA ALA A 27 -14.20 -37.09 -8.87
C ALA A 27 -14.02 -36.16 -10.10
N PRO A 28 -13.89 -36.69 -11.32
CA PRO A 28 -13.49 -35.92 -12.50
C PRO A 28 -14.68 -35.23 -13.17
N VAL A 29 -14.52 -33.99 -13.60
CA VAL A 29 -15.51 -33.26 -14.42
C VAL A 29 -14.96 -33.02 -15.82
N ALA A 30 -15.85 -33.29 -16.77
CA ALA A 30 -15.68 -33.38 -18.20
C ALA A 30 -15.24 -32.09 -18.89
N THR A 31 -14.51 -32.28 -19.99
CA THR A 31 -14.17 -31.30 -21.02
C THR A 31 -15.41 -30.71 -21.71
N PRO A 32 -15.54 -29.39 -21.86
CA PRO A 32 -16.47 -28.79 -22.80
C PRO A 32 -15.84 -28.62 -24.21
N PRO A 33 -16.68 -28.59 -25.27
CA PRO A 33 -16.25 -28.61 -26.66
C PRO A 33 -15.78 -27.25 -27.21
N THR A 34 -14.83 -27.35 -28.12
CA THR A 34 -14.27 -26.33 -29.03
C THR A 34 -15.34 -25.73 -29.95
N VAL A 35 -15.44 -24.41 -30.01
CA VAL A 35 -16.19 -23.66 -31.04
C VAL A 35 -15.29 -22.53 -31.58
N PRO A 36 -15.25 -22.31 -32.91
CA PRO A 36 -14.19 -21.56 -33.58
C PRO A 36 -14.33 -20.03 -33.52
N ALA A 37 -13.18 -19.37 -33.69
CA ALA A 37 -13.00 -17.93 -33.75
C ALA A 37 -13.62 -17.29 -35.01
N PRO A 38 -14.16 -16.06 -34.92
CA PRO A 38 -14.41 -15.23 -36.08
C PRO A 38 -13.15 -14.45 -36.47
N SER A 39 -12.73 -14.67 -37.72
CA SER A 39 -11.76 -13.89 -38.48
C SER A 39 -12.24 -12.44 -38.62
N PHE A 40 -11.42 -11.47 -38.20
CA PHE A 40 -11.55 -10.08 -38.67
C PHE A 40 -10.37 -9.73 -39.56
N THR A 41 -10.71 -9.51 -40.81
CA THR A 41 -9.85 -9.08 -41.91
C THR A 41 -9.37 -7.65 -41.70
N GLN A 42 -8.15 -7.46 -42.21
CA GLN A 42 -7.36 -6.26 -42.36
C GLN A 42 -8.15 -5.07 -42.94
N ASN A 43 -7.85 -3.87 -42.46
CA ASN A 43 -7.81 -2.67 -43.29
C ASN A 43 -6.61 -1.81 -42.85
N VAL A 44 -5.57 -1.86 -43.68
CA VAL A 44 -4.39 -1.02 -43.68
C VAL A 44 -4.61 0.01 -44.79
N THR A 45 -4.59 1.31 -44.48
CA THR A 45 -4.00 2.33 -45.37
C THR A 45 -3.86 3.69 -44.68
N SER A 46 -2.61 4.16 -44.69
CA SER A 46 -2.17 5.52 -45.07
C SER A 46 -2.41 6.72 -44.16
N ALA A 47 -1.33 7.22 -43.53
CA ALA A 47 -0.88 8.61 -43.67
C ALA A 47 0.52 8.80 -43.06
N VAL A 48 1.54 8.75 -43.91
CA VAL A 48 2.92 9.21 -43.65
C VAL A 48 3.22 10.33 -44.64
N SER A 49 4.02 11.30 -44.19
CA SER A 49 4.67 12.39 -44.95
C SER A 49 3.89 13.69 -45.13
N GLN A 50 4.29 14.70 -44.36
CA GLN A 50 4.41 16.15 -44.64
C GLN A 50 4.57 16.83 -43.26
N LEU A 51 5.61 17.57 -42.88
CA LEU A 51 6.58 18.39 -43.57
C LEU A 51 7.88 18.45 -42.74
N PHE A 52 9.02 18.21 -43.40
CA PHE A 52 10.33 18.69 -42.97
C PHE A 52 10.64 19.99 -43.70
N THR A 53 11.52 20.79 -43.11
CA THR A 53 12.15 22.02 -43.63
C THR A 53 11.40 23.31 -43.33
N GLN A 54 11.86 24.03 -42.30
CA GLN A 54 12.08 25.48 -42.41
C GLN A 54 13.04 26.00 -41.31
N VAL A 55 14.24 26.36 -41.79
CA VAL A 55 15.09 27.52 -41.45
C VAL A 55 15.73 27.62 -40.05
N PHE A 56 17.04 27.37 -40.03
CA PHE A 56 18.02 27.95 -39.10
C PHE A 56 18.02 29.49 -39.20
N SER A 57 17.89 30.17 -38.06
CA SER A 57 18.42 31.52 -37.87
C SER A 57 18.90 31.70 -36.42
N PRO A 58 20.14 32.19 -36.19
CA PRO A 58 20.68 32.44 -34.86
C PRO A 58 20.46 33.91 -34.47
N VAL A 59 19.76 34.17 -33.35
CA VAL A 59 19.64 35.54 -32.82
C VAL A 59 19.72 35.56 -31.29
N LEU A 60 20.83 36.18 -30.84
CA LEU A 60 21.10 36.90 -29.59
C LEU A 60 20.61 36.34 -28.25
N THR A 61 21.60 36.00 -27.43
CA THR A 61 21.59 36.07 -25.95
C THR A 61 20.99 37.38 -25.43
N PRO A 62 20.00 37.33 -24.52
CA PRO A 62 19.64 38.50 -23.72
C PRO A 62 20.66 38.69 -22.59
N ALA A 63 21.15 39.93 -22.46
CA ALA A 63 21.99 40.38 -21.37
C ALA A 63 21.26 40.24 -20.03
N PHE A 64 21.98 39.70 -19.04
CA PHE A 64 21.53 39.56 -17.65
C PHE A 64 21.42 40.95 -17.00
N VAL A 65 20.19 41.43 -16.78
CA VAL A 65 19.94 42.64 -15.99
C VAL A 65 19.81 42.22 -14.52
N PRO A 66 20.68 42.67 -13.60
CA PRO A 66 20.54 42.38 -12.18
C PRO A 66 19.33 43.13 -11.62
N VAL A 67 18.33 42.38 -11.16
CA VAL A 67 17.16 42.89 -10.42
C VAL A 67 17.64 43.37 -9.03
N PRO A 68 17.26 44.56 -8.56
CA PRO A 68 17.63 45.04 -7.23
C PRO A 68 17.00 44.14 -6.15
N PRO A 69 17.68 43.93 -5.01
CA PRO A 69 17.18 43.06 -3.95
C PRO A 69 15.85 43.60 -3.40
N LYS A 70 14.84 42.74 -3.45
CA LYS A 70 13.53 42.95 -2.83
C LYS A 70 13.73 43.19 -1.33
N PRO A 71 13.09 44.21 -0.71
CA PRO A 71 13.24 44.45 0.71
C PRO A 71 12.82 43.20 1.49
N VAL A 72 13.69 42.78 2.41
CA VAL A 72 13.47 41.66 3.31
C VAL A 72 12.32 42.03 4.25
N ALA A 73 11.11 41.65 3.85
CA ALA A 73 9.97 41.65 4.75
C ALA A 73 10.21 40.51 5.75
N ASP A 74 10.32 40.89 7.02
CA ASP A 74 10.44 40.02 8.18
C ASP A 74 9.23 39.05 8.19
N ASP A 75 9.45 37.82 7.73
CA ASP A 75 8.40 36.80 7.58
C ASP A 75 8.17 36.08 8.92
N THR A 76 7.86 36.85 9.97
CA THR A 76 7.32 36.31 11.23
C THR A 76 5.82 36.12 11.11
N ARG A 77 5.37 35.32 10.14
CA ARG A 77 3.99 34.84 10.10
C ARG A 77 3.95 33.42 10.69
N PRO A 78 3.50 33.22 11.94
CA PRO A 78 3.38 31.87 12.47
C PRO A 78 2.41 31.07 11.60
N SER A 79 2.89 29.91 11.12
CA SER A 79 2.12 28.98 10.30
C SER A 79 0.84 28.55 11.04
N ARG A 80 -0.30 29.20 10.76
CA ARG A 80 -1.61 28.94 11.41
C ARG A 80 -1.94 27.45 11.53
N GLY A 81 -1.55 26.64 10.54
CA GLY A 81 -1.76 25.19 10.54
C GLY A 81 -1.02 24.43 11.65
N ARG A 82 0.21 24.82 12.03
CA ARG A 82 0.94 24.13 13.13
C ARG A 82 0.32 24.42 14.49
N THR A 83 -0.15 25.65 14.71
CA THR A 83 -0.80 26.05 15.97
C THR A 83 -2.13 25.32 16.14
N ALA A 84 -2.94 25.24 15.08
CA ALA A 84 -4.22 24.52 15.11
C ALA A 84 -4.05 23.02 15.40
N VAL A 85 -3.07 22.36 14.76
CA VAL A 85 -2.78 20.94 15.02
C VAL A 85 -2.30 20.72 16.45
N ARG A 86 -1.46 21.60 16.98
CA ARG A 86 -1.01 21.54 18.40
C ARG A 86 -2.19 21.69 19.36
N ALA A 87 -3.05 22.68 19.16
CA ALA A 87 -4.24 22.88 19.99
C ALA A 87 -5.17 21.66 19.96
N ARG A 88 -5.46 21.12 18.77
CA ARG A 88 -6.28 19.91 18.60
C ARG A 88 -5.65 18.69 19.27
N THR A 89 -4.33 18.54 19.17
CA THR A 89 -3.57 17.47 19.83
C THR A 89 -3.71 17.57 21.35
N ALA A 90 -3.55 18.78 21.92
CA ALA A 90 -3.67 19.02 23.35
C ALA A 90 -5.09 18.73 23.87
N VAL A 91 -6.13 19.19 23.16
CA VAL A 91 -7.53 18.91 23.51
C VAL A 91 -7.82 17.42 23.54
N LEU A 92 -7.42 16.68 22.50
CA LEU A 92 -7.60 15.23 22.47
C LEU A 92 -6.85 14.54 23.60
N PHE A 93 -5.61 14.98 23.87
CA PHE A 93 -4.80 14.35 24.91
C PHE A 93 -5.43 14.53 26.30
N SER A 94 -5.90 15.75 26.61
CA SER A 94 -6.67 16.02 27.84
C SER A 94 -7.90 15.13 27.96
N ARG A 95 -8.72 15.03 26.90
CA ARG A 95 -9.90 14.15 26.90
C ARG A 95 -9.56 12.69 27.18
N LEU A 96 -8.44 12.19 26.65
CA LEU A 96 -8.00 10.82 26.91
C LEU A 96 -7.48 10.65 28.34
N GLU A 97 -6.77 11.64 28.90
CA GLU A 97 -6.31 11.63 30.29
C GLU A 97 -7.49 11.62 31.28
N ASP A 98 -8.53 12.40 31.00
CA ASP A 98 -9.78 12.43 31.78
C ASP A 98 -10.49 11.06 31.75
N LEU A 99 -10.41 10.36 30.62
CA LEU A 99 -10.92 8.99 30.47
C LEU A 99 -9.99 7.91 31.05
N GLY A 100 -8.88 8.29 31.66
CA GLY A 100 -7.98 7.37 32.36
C GLY A 100 -6.75 6.93 31.56
N LEU A 101 -6.35 7.65 30.51
CA LEU A 101 -5.09 7.38 29.82
C LEU A 101 -3.92 7.56 30.81
N ARG A 102 -3.10 6.52 30.95
CA ARG A 102 -1.90 6.51 31.81
C ARG A 102 -0.76 5.85 31.05
N GLY A 103 0.48 6.18 31.42
CA GLY A 103 1.67 5.57 30.83
C GLY A 103 2.07 6.12 29.46
N VAL A 104 1.45 7.21 29.01
CA VAL A 104 1.74 7.91 27.75
C VAL A 104 2.28 9.30 28.09
N ASP A 105 3.43 9.67 27.52
CA ASP A 105 4.07 10.98 27.72
C ASP A 105 3.82 11.94 26.56
N ALA A 106 3.45 11.41 25.40
CA ALA A 106 3.26 12.21 24.19
C ALA A 106 2.18 11.64 23.29
N LEU A 107 1.40 12.55 22.69
CA LEU A 107 0.40 12.24 21.68
C LEU A 107 0.78 12.88 20.34
N VAL A 108 0.71 12.08 19.27
CA VAL A 108 0.99 12.53 17.90
C VAL A 108 -0.23 12.26 17.02
N LEU A 109 -0.81 13.33 16.47
CA LEU A 109 -1.85 13.22 15.46
C LEU A 109 -1.23 12.90 14.09
N MET A 110 -1.75 11.86 13.44
CA MET A 110 -1.31 11.36 12.15
C MET A 110 -2.38 11.54 11.09
N ARG A 111 -1.96 11.75 9.84
CA ARG A 111 -2.86 11.81 8.67
C ARG A 111 -2.79 10.57 7.78
N THR A 112 -2.14 9.51 8.26
CA THR A 112 -1.87 8.33 7.45
C THR A 112 -3.06 7.39 7.50
N ARG A 113 -3.52 6.90 6.35
CA ARG A 113 -4.61 5.91 6.27
C ARG A 113 -4.28 4.54 6.87
N THR A 114 -2.99 4.26 7.14
CA THR A 114 -2.50 2.93 7.52
C THR A 114 -2.41 2.70 9.02
N VAL A 115 -2.25 3.77 9.81
CA VAL A 115 -2.11 3.68 11.27
C VAL A 115 -3.22 4.48 11.91
N MET A 116 -4.21 3.76 12.45
CA MET A 116 -5.36 4.34 13.13
C MET A 116 -5.00 4.74 14.56
N VAL A 117 -4.47 3.79 15.32
CA VAL A 117 -3.96 4.00 16.68
C VAL A 117 -2.74 3.08 16.87
N SER A 118 -1.66 3.62 17.41
CA SER A 118 -0.48 2.81 17.77
C SER A 118 0.23 3.38 19.00
N LEU A 119 0.79 2.50 19.82
CA LEU A 119 1.61 2.88 20.97
C LEU A 119 3.04 2.40 20.72
N ILE A 120 3.99 3.34 20.72
CA ILE A 120 5.43 3.04 20.57
C ILE A 120 6.15 3.67 21.77
N GLY A 121 6.72 2.82 22.62
CA GLY A 121 7.22 3.26 23.93
C GLY A 121 6.09 3.93 24.71
N ARG A 122 6.29 5.19 25.09
CA ARG A 122 5.29 6.03 25.78
C ARG A 122 4.64 7.07 24.86
N THR A 123 4.74 6.90 23.53
CA THR A 123 4.13 7.80 22.56
C THR A 123 2.91 7.15 21.91
N LEU A 124 1.74 7.74 22.11
CA LEU A 124 0.49 7.34 21.49
C LEU A 124 0.31 8.11 20.17
N ARG A 125 0.19 7.38 19.06
CA ARG A 125 -0.05 7.96 17.74
C ARG A 125 -1.47 7.64 17.32
N ILE A 126 -2.24 8.66 16.96
CA ILE A 126 -3.67 8.56 16.66
C ILE A 126 -3.94 9.24 15.33
N HIS A 127 -4.76 8.64 14.48
CA HIS A 127 -5.24 9.28 13.27
C HIS A 127 -6.08 10.53 13.60
N GLU A 128 -5.88 11.62 12.86
CA GLU A 128 -6.51 12.91 13.16
C GLU A 128 -8.04 12.87 13.18
N GLY A 129 -8.64 11.93 12.43
CA GLY A 129 -10.09 11.78 12.40
C GLY A 129 -10.70 11.15 13.66
N TYR A 130 -9.90 10.71 14.64
CA TYR A 130 -10.42 10.38 15.99
C TYR A 130 -10.49 11.60 16.93
N ALA A 131 -10.02 12.78 16.50
CA ALA A 131 -10.00 13.96 17.38
C ALA A 131 -11.40 14.32 17.91
N GLU A 132 -12.43 14.11 17.10
CA GLU A 132 -13.83 14.38 17.44
C GLU A 132 -14.65 13.10 17.64
N ALA A 133 -13.99 11.96 17.87
CA ALA A 133 -14.70 10.70 18.04
C ALA A 133 -15.62 10.70 19.28
N PRO A 134 -16.71 9.91 19.26
CA PRO A 134 -17.54 9.69 20.43
C PRO A 134 -16.73 9.14 21.61
N GLU A 135 -17.19 9.41 22.82
CA GLU A 135 -16.49 8.99 24.05
C GLU A 135 -16.29 7.46 24.11
N SER A 136 -17.23 6.66 23.60
CA SER A 136 -17.11 5.21 23.53
C SER A 136 -15.86 4.76 22.76
N VAL A 137 -15.55 5.44 21.66
CA VAL A 137 -14.37 5.19 20.83
C VAL A 137 -13.11 5.66 21.55
N LEU A 138 -13.15 6.84 22.21
CA LEU A 138 -12.02 7.33 23.00
C LEU A 138 -11.69 6.40 24.17
N ARG A 139 -12.69 5.83 24.84
CA ARG A 139 -12.50 4.80 25.87
C ARG A 139 -11.85 3.55 25.29
N ALA A 140 -12.23 3.14 24.09
CA ALA A 140 -11.55 2.04 23.40
C ALA A 140 -10.07 2.37 23.10
N ILE A 141 -9.74 3.61 22.71
CA ILE A 141 -8.34 4.07 22.54
C ILE A 141 -7.56 3.98 23.86
N VAL A 142 -8.16 4.43 24.98
CA VAL A 142 -7.55 4.32 26.31
C VAL A 142 -7.33 2.87 26.71
N ALA A 143 -8.33 2.01 26.50
CA ALA A 143 -8.24 0.59 26.78
C ALA A 143 -7.13 -0.06 25.93
N PHE A 144 -7.02 0.29 24.65
CA PHE A 144 -5.96 -0.19 23.77
C PHE A 144 -4.56 0.20 24.29
N ALA A 145 -4.39 1.45 24.69
CA ALA A 145 -3.10 1.98 25.16
C ALA A 145 -2.68 1.40 26.53
N THR A 146 -3.64 1.08 27.39
CA THR A 146 -3.39 0.56 28.75
C THR A 146 -3.53 -0.96 28.87
N ALA A 147 -3.98 -1.65 27.82
CA ALA A 147 -4.20 -3.10 27.78
C ALA A 147 -2.97 -3.88 28.22
N ARG A 148 -3.18 -4.79 29.17
CA ARG A 148 -2.11 -5.62 29.77
C ARG A 148 -1.96 -6.95 29.06
N ASN A 149 -2.99 -7.42 28.39
CA ASN A 149 -2.98 -8.67 27.64
C ASN A 149 -3.48 -8.48 26.20
N LYS A 150 -3.27 -9.53 25.40
CA LYS A 150 -3.60 -9.54 23.97
C LYS A 150 -5.12 -9.44 23.73
N THR A 151 -5.93 -10.10 24.55
CA THR A 151 -7.39 -10.15 24.40
C THR A 151 -8.02 -8.77 24.58
N GLU A 152 -7.72 -8.08 25.68
CA GLU A 152 -8.14 -6.70 25.94
C GLU A 152 -7.76 -5.78 24.78
N ARG A 153 -6.52 -5.93 24.29
CA ARG A 153 -6.01 -5.13 23.18
C ARG A 153 -6.77 -5.41 21.88
N THR A 154 -7.14 -6.66 21.61
CA THR A 154 -7.93 -7.04 20.43
C THR A 154 -9.35 -6.48 20.51
N THR A 155 -10.04 -6.63 21.64
CA THR A 155 -11.40 -6.09 21.83
C THR A 155 -11.41 -4.56 21.67
N ALA A 156 -10.45 -3.87 22.28
CA ALA A 156 -10.31 -2.43 22.12
C ALA A 156 -10.02 -2.04 20.66
N ARG A 157 -9.18 -2.82 19.96
CA ARG A 157 -8.88 -2.62 18.54
C ARG A 157 -10.13 -2.75 17.67
N GLU A 158 -10.96 -3.77 17.90
CA GLU A 158 -12.20 -3.98 17.15
C GLU A 158 -13.15 -2.78 17.30
N ALA A 159 -13.34 -2.29 18.54
CA ALA A 159 -14.17 -1.11 18.80
C ALA A 159 -13.60 0.16 18.12
N ILE A 160 -12.28 0.35 18.11
CA ILE A 160 -11.62 1.47 17.42
C ILE A 160 -11.83 1.40 15.91
N LEU A 161 -11.71 0.21 15.32
CA LEU A 161 -11.83 -0.01 13.87
C LEU A 161 -13.29 0.01 13.39
N ALA A 162 -14.25 -0.29 14.25
CA ALA A 162 -15.67 -0.17 13.96
C ALA A 162 -16.13 1.28 13.78
N PHE A 163 -15.42 2.25 14.39
CA PHE A 163 -15.65 3.66 14.13
C PHE A 163 -15.08 4.04 12.77
N ASP A 164 -15.97 4.35 11.82
CA ASP A 164 -15.59 4.84 10.50
C ASP A 164 -15.01 6.25 10.61
N VAL A 165 -13.70 6.31 10.80
CA VAL A 165 -12.97 7.56 10.65
C VAL A 165 -12.95 7.89 9.18
N GLU A 166 -13.68 8.96 8.81
CA GLU A 166 -13.65 9.48 7.45
C GLU A 166 -12.19 9.72 7.04
N ARG A 167 -11.69 8.80 6.21
CA ARG A 167 -10.36 8.90 5.62
C ARG A 167 -10.48 9.95 4.54
N GLY A 168 -10.41 11.22 4.96
CA GLY A 168 -10.55 12.35 4.06
C GLY A 168 -9.78 12.09 2.76
N PRO A 169 -10.31 12.50 1.59
CA PRO A 169 -9.64 12.30 0.32
C PRO A 169 -8.28 13.00 0.37
N SER A 170 -7.23 12.25 0.72
CA SER A 170 -5.88 12.72 0.48
C SER A 170 -5.78 12.75 -1.03
N VAL A 171 -5.68 13.94 -1.62
CA VAL A 171 -5.36 14.10 -3.04
C VAL A 171 -4.03 13.39 -3.23
N ARG A 172 -4.08 12.12 -3.65
CA ARG A 172 -2.90 11.30 -3.89
C ARG A 172 -2.25 11.98 -5.09
N ARG A 173 -1.17 12.73 -4.84
CA ARG A 173 -0.38 13.32 -5.92
C ARG A 173 0.08 12.16 -6.79
N GLN A 174 -0.52 12.02 -7.97
CA GLN A 174 -0.12 11.02 -8.94
C GLN A 174 1.34 11.25 -9.26
N GLU A 175 2.17 10.22 -9.10
CA GLU A 175 3.53 10.27 -9.59
C GLU A 175 3.43 10.33 -11.12
N PRO A 176 4.06 11.30 -11.79
CA PRO A 176 4.08 11.33 -13.25
C PRO A 176 4.60 9.98 -13.76
N ALA A 177 3.85 9.35 -14.67
CA ALA A 177 4.28 8.11 -15.29
C ALA A 177 5.62 8.36 -15.98
N ARG A 178 6.64 7.54 -15.67
CA ARG A 178 7.93 7.62 -16.34
C ARG A 178 7.87 6.82 -17.63
N PRO A 179 8.77 7.07 -18.60
CA PRO A 179 8.83 6.28 -19.83
C PRO A 179 8.87 4.77 -19.53
N GLY A 180 8.07 3.99 -20.26
CA GLY A 180 7.93 2.54 -20.08
C GLY A 180 6.92 2.08 -19.01
N ASP A 181 6.40 2.97 -18.16
CA ASP A 181 5.42 2.57 -17.13
C ASP A 181 4.12 2.06 -17.69
N VAL A 182 3.62 2.70 -18.75
CA VAL A 182 2.36 2.30 -19.39
C VAL A 182 2.45 0.85 -19.87
N ALA A 183 3.57 0.46 -20.49
CA ALA A 183 3.79 -0.89 -20.98
C ALA A 183 3.92 -1.91 -19.84
N ILE A 184 4.60 -1.56 -18.74
CA ILE A 184 4.73 -2.44 -17.58
C ILE A 184 3.36 -2.59 -16.88
N ILE A 185 2.61 -1.51 -16.72
CA ILE A 185 1.27 -1.53 -16.12
C ILE A 185 0.34 -2.40 -16.97
N ALA A 186 0.36 -2.24 -18.30
CA ALA A 186 -0.42 -3.09 -19.20
C ALA A 186 -0.08 -4.59 -19.04
N GLN A 187 1.22 -4.92 -18.98
CA GLN A 187 1.66 -6.30 -18.74
C GLN A 187 1.23 -6.82 -17.36
N LEU A 188 1.27 -5.99 -16.32
CA LEU A 188 0.81 -6.36 -14.98
C LEU A 188 -0.71 -6.57 -14.94
N MET A 189 -1.48 -5.74 -15.66
CA MET A 189 -2.92 -5.90 -15.79
C MET A 189 -3.29 -7.17 -16.54
N GLU A 190 -2.57 -7.52 -17.61
CA GLU A 190 -2.74 -8.80 -18.28
C GLU A 190 -2.43 -9.97 -17.34
N ALA A 191 -1.26 -9.93 -16.69
CA ALA A 191 -0.87 -10.97 -15.76
C ALA A 191 -1.87 -11.14 -14.61
N HIS A 192 -2.46 -10.04 -14.10
CA HIS A 192 -3.54 -10.10 -13.12
C HIS A 192 -4.73 -10.89 -13.64
N ARG A 193 -5.20 -10.61 -14.87
CA ARG A 193 -6.31 -11.37 -15.48
C ARG A 193 -5.98 -12.84 -15.65
N GLU A 194 -4.79 -13.16 -16.17
CA GLU A 194 -4.35 -14.54 -16.37
C GLU A 194 -4.24 -15.31 -15.04
N LEU A 195 -3.64 -14.70 -14.02
CA LEU A 195 -3.51 -15.29 -12.69
C LEU A 195 -4.87 -15.42 -12.00
N ASN A 196 -5.78 -14.47 -12.21
CA ASN A 196 -7.14 -14.51 -11.68
C ASN A 196 -7.89 -15.71 -12.24
N ALA A 197 -7.88 -15.88 -13.57
CA ALA A 197 -8.46 -17.04 -14.23
C ALA A 197 -7.85 -18.36 -13.74
N LYS A 198 -6.53 -18.40 -13.57
CA LYS A 198 -5.81 -19.62 -13.18
C LYS A 198 -6.03 -20.05 -11.73
N TRP A 199 -6.05 -19.10 -10.79
CA TRP A 199 -5.94 -19.40 -9.36
C TRP A 199 -7.12 -18.96 -8.51
N PHE A 200 -7.98 -18.12 -9.05
CA PHE A 200 -9.12 -17.52 -8.37
C PHE A 200 -10.42 -17.66 -9.18
N GLU A 201 -10.45 -18.61 -10.13
CA GLU A 201 -11.62 -18.94 -10.94
C GLU A 201 -12.16 -17.74 -11.75
N GLY A 202 -11.33 -16.72 -11.97
CA GLY A 202 -11.72 -15.48 -12.64
C GLY A 202 -12.64 -14.58 -11.82
N THR A 203 -12.83 -14.85 -10.51
CA THR A 203 -13.81 -14.16 -9.67
C THR A 203 -13.32 -12.82 -9.14
N LEU A 204 -12.01 -12.57 -9.10
CA LEU A 204 -11.49 -11.30 -8.58
C LEU A 204 -11.82 -10.15 -9.51
N THR A 205 -12.21 -9.02 -8.92
CA THR A 205 -12.51 -7.80 -9.65
C THR A 205 -11.26 -7.26 -10.35
N ALA A 206 -11.43 -6.76 -11.58
CA ALA A 206 -10.37 -6.03 -12.25
C ALA A 206 -10.16 -4.67 -11.57
N ILE A 207 -9.01 -4.49 -10.93
CA ILE A 207 -8.66 -3.27 -10.18
C ILE A 207 -7.45 -2.56 -10.82
N PRO A 208 -7.29 -1.24 -10.63
CA PRO A 208 -6.12 -0.52 -11.12
C PRO A 208 -4.80 -1.07 -10.54
N LEU A 209 -3.79 -1.19 -11.41
CA LEU A 209 -2.40 -1.45 -11.02
C LEU A 209 -1.55 -0.20 -11.22
N ARG A 210 -0.73 0.11 -10.22
CA ARG A 210 0.14 1.31 -10.24
C ARG A 210 1.57 0.95 -9.90
N LEU A 211 2.50 1.69 -10.49
CA LEU A 211 3.92 1.63 -10.14
C LEU A 211 4.29 2.74 -9.16
N SER A 212 5.15 2.41 -8.20
CA SER A 212 5.76 3.38 -7.30
C SER A 212 7.28 3.40 -7.47
N GLY A 213 7.84 4.59 -7.69
CA GLY A 213 9.28 4.80 -7.68
C GLY A 213 9.88 5.03 -6.28
N LYS A 214 9.03 5.22 -5.27
CA LYS A 214 9.45 5.57 -3.89
C LYS A 214 9.32 4.42 -2.89
N MET A 215 8.81 3.28 -3.34
CA MET A 215 8.59 2.11 -2.49
C MET A 215 9.92 1.42 -2.18
N ALA A 216 10.54 1.83 -1.07
CA ALA A 216 11.88 1.40 -0.67
C ALA A 216 11.88 0.14 0.22
N THR A 217 10.85 -0.05 1.03
CA THR A 217 10.79 -1.12 2.06
C THR A 217 9.82 -2.26 1.72
N ARG A 218 9.05 -2.12 0.64
CA ARG A 218 8.05 -3.08 0.19
C ARG A 218 8.21 -3.34 -1.30
N LEU A 219 7.78 -4.52 -1.74
CA LEU A 219 7.85 -4.92 -3.15
C LEU A 219 6.51 -4.68 -3.86
N GLY A 220 5.41 -4.86 -3.13
CA GLY A 220 4.06 -4.51 -3.51
C GLY A 220 3.22 -4.19 -2.27
N HIS A 221 2.00 -3.69 -2.50
CA HIS A 221 0.93 -3.75 -1.52
C HIS A 221 -0.43 -3.69 -2.22
N TYR A 222 -1.39 -4.44 -1.69
CA TYR A 222 -2.81 -4.24 -1.91
C TYR A 222 -3.34 -3.07 -1.04
N ASP A 223 -4.18 -2.21 -1.61
CA ASP A 223 -4.96 -1.22 -0.89
C ASP A 223 -6.46 -1.54 -1.09
N PRO A 224 -7.22 -1.91 -0.04
CA PRO A 224 -8.65 -2.18 -0.17
C PRO A 224 -9.47 -0.94 -0.51
N GLY A 225 -8.86 0.27 -0.45
CA GLY A 225 -9.54 1.51 -0.74
C GLY A 225 -10.39 2.01 0.43
N SER A 226 -11.42 2.78 0.10
CA SER A 226 -12.45 3.26 1.02
C SER A 226 -13.73 3.57 0.22
N ARG A 227 -14.79 4.04 0.88
CA ARG A 227 -16.05 4.46 0.21
C ARG A 227 -15.86 5.39 -0.99
N HIS A 228 -14.78 6.16 -1.01
CA HIS A 228 -14.48 7.18 -2.04
C HIS A 228 -13.18 6.92 -2.79
N THR A 229 -12.51 5.80 -2.54
CA THR A 229 -11.26 5.44 -3.22
C THR A 229 -11.36 3.98 -3.63
N PRO A 230 -11.31 3.66 -4.94
CA PRO A 230 -11.37 2.28 -5.37
C PRO A 230 -10.17 1.48 -4.84
N PRO A 231 -10.30 0.16 -4.66
CA PRO A 231 -9.16 -0.70 -4.37
C PRO A 231 -8.11 -0.63 -5.48
N GLU A 232 -6.83 -0.76 -5.12
CA GLU A 232 -5.71 -0.80 -6.09
C GLU A 232 -4.61 -1.76 -5.63
N ILE A 233 -3.80 -2.25 -6.59
CA ILE A 233 -2.51 -2.90 -6.30
C ILE A 233 -1.40 -1.95 -6.71
N VAL A 234 -0.44 -1.73 -5.81
CA VAL A 234 0.74 -0.90 -6.08
C VAL A 234 1.99 -1.76 -6.03
N MET A 235 2.80 -1.71 -7.09
CA MET A 235 4.04 -2.47 -7.22
C MET A 235 5.25 -1.53 -7.23
N SER A 236 6.37 -1.96 -6.63
CA SER A 236 7.63 -1.23 -6.68
C SER A 236 8.24 -1.31 -8.08
N ARG A 237 8.48 -0.15 -8.72
CA ARG A 237 9.13 -0.10 -10.04
C ARG A 237 10.52 -0.71 -9.99
N THR A 238 11.29 -0.38 -8.94
CA THR A 238 12.62 -0.92 -8.71
C THR A 238 12.59 -2.44 -8.52
N HIS A 239 11.51 -2.98 -7.93
CA HIS A 239 11.41 -4.43 -7.78
C HIS A 239 11.32 -5.13 -9.13
N ILE A 240 10.46 -4.64 -10.02
CA ILE A 240 10.25 -5.19 -11.37
C ILE A 240 11.56 -5.14 -12.16
N THR A 241 12.25 -4.00 -12.15
CA THR A 241 13.48 -3.83 -12.96
C THR A 241 14.68 -4.57 -12.38
N ARG A 242 14.84 -4.60 -11.04
CA ARG A 242 16.04 -5.14 -10.38
C ARG A 242 15.99 -6.64 -10.14
N HIS A 243 14.82 -7.18 -9.82
CA HIS A 243 14.64 -8.59 -9.45
C HIS A 243 14.03 -9.42 -10.58
N GLY A 244 13.47 -8.75 -11.59
CA GLY A 244 12.96 -9.38 -12.79
C GLY A 244 11.50 -9.81 -12.71
N TRP A 245 10.95 -10.11 -13.88
CA TRP A 245 9.53 -10.35 -14.07
C TRP A 245 9.00 -11.52 -13.24
N ARG A 246 9.72 -12.64 -13.16
CA ARG A 246 9.31 -13.81 -12.38
C ARG A 246 9.08 -13.49 -10.89
N GLU A 247 9.96 -12.68 -10.30
CA GLU A 247 9.82 -12.27 -8.91
C GLU A 247 8.69 -11.26 -8.74
N ALA A 248 8.48 -10.37 -9.72
CA ALA A 248 7.33 -9.48 -9.75
C ALA A 248 6.00 -10.23 -9.85
N MET A 249 5.92 -11.32 -10.61
CA MET A 249 4.71 -12.17 -10.69
C MET A 249 4.40 -12.85 -9.36
N HIS A 250 5.42 -13.36 -8.66
CA HIS A 250 5.23 -13.91 -7.32
C HIS A 250 4.70 -12.85 -6.33
N THR A 251 5.20 -11.61 -6.41
CA THR A 251 4.70 -10.49 -5.61
C THR A 251 3.28 -10.09 -6.02
N LEU A 252 2.97 -10.00 -7.32
CA LEU A 252 1.61 -9.69 -7.80
C LEU A 252 0.61 -10.72 -7.28
N LEU A 253 0.94 -12.01 -7.38
CA LEU A 253 0.09 -13.08 -6.89
C LEU A 253 -0.11 -13.01 -5.36
N HIS A 254 0.90 -12.57 -4.60
CA HIS A 254 0.78 -12.28 -3.18
C HIS A 254 -0.24 -11.17 -2.90
N GLU A 255 -0.17 -10.05 -3.62
CA GLU A 255 -1.14 -8.97 -3.48
C GLU A 255 -2.55 -9.39 -3.92
N MET A 256 -2.68 -10.29 -4.89
CA MET A 256 -3.96 -10.86 -5.30
C MET A 256 -4.57 -11.78 -4.23
N VAL A 257 -3.76 -12.46 -3.40
CA VAL A 257 -4.30 -13.19 -2.25
C VAL A 257 -4.89 -12.21 -1.22
N HIS A 258 -4.28 -11.04 -1.01
CA HIS A 258 -4.88 -10.00 -0.19
C HIS A 258 -6.16 -9.41 -0.80
N GLN A 259 -6.19 -9.23 -2.11
CA GLN A 259 -7.43 -8.87 -2.83
C GLN A 259 -8.53 -9.90 -2.61
N TRP A 260 -8.21 -11.19 -2.78
CA TRP A 260 -9.14 -12.30 -2.55
C TRP A 260 -9.69 -12.28 -1.12
N GLN A 261 -8.85 -12.06 -0.10
CA GLN A 261 -9.34 -11.92 1.28
C GLN A 261 -10.36 -10.79 1.39
N HIS A 262 -10.05 -9.61 0.84
CA HIS A 262 -10.94 -8.47 0.91
C HIS A 262 -12.27 -8.72 0.18
N GLU A 263 -12.25 -9.26 -1.03
CA GLU A 263 -13.46 -9.51 -1.84
C GLU A 263 -14.33 -10.65 -1.29
N THR A 264 -13.74 -11.58 -0.53
CA THR A 264 -14.47 -12.67 0.15
C THR A 264 -14.85 -12.34 1.59
N GLY A 265 -14.63 -11.11 2.05
CA GLY A 265 -14.97 -10.67 3.41
C GLY A 265 -14.06 -11.24 4.51
N GLN A 266 -12.92 -11.83 4.15
CA GLN A 266 -11.92 -12.30 5.09
C GLN A 266 -11.06 -11.13 5.62
N PRO A 267 -10.51 -11.23 6.84
CA PRO A 267 -9.50 -10.28 7.32
C PRO A 267 -8.31 -10.20 6.36
N VAL A 268 -7.88 -8.98 6.02
CA VAL A 268 -6.70 -8.73 5.17
C VAL A 268 -5.44 -8.76 6.03
N ASP A 269 -4.89 -9.96 6.23
CA ASP A 269 -3.67 -10.23 6.99
C ASP A 269 -2.95 -11.49 6.49
N HIS A 270 -1.84 -11.88 7.12
CA HIS A 270 -1.09 -13.11 6.82
C HIS A 270 -1.49 -14.29 7.73
N GLY A 271 -2.75 -14.34 8.17
CA GLY A 271 -3.32 -15.37 9.03
C GLY A 271 -3.55 -16.71 8.32
N THR A 272 -4.32 -17.60 8.94
CA THR A 272 -4.51 -18.99 8.45
C THR A 272 -5.07 -19.04 7.02
N ALA A 273 -6.11 -18.25 6.73
CA ALA A 273 -6.73 -18.19 5.40
C ALA A 273 -5.74 -17.73 4.32
N PHE A 274 -4.96 -16.68 4.60
CA PHE A 274 -3.90 -16.24 3.71
C PHE A 274 -2.88 -17.34 3.45
N ARG A 275 -2.37 -17.96 4.53
CA ARG A 275 -1.31 -18.96 4.42
C ARG A 275 -1.78 -20.18 3.63
N GLN A 276 -3.05 -20.56 3.78
CA GLN A 276 -3.64 -21.63 2.99
C GLN A 276 -3.70 -21.25 1.52
N LYS A 277 -4.35 -20.13 1.19
CA LYS A 277 -4.48 -19.69 -0.21
C LYS A 277 -3.11 -19.45 -0.86
N ALA A 278 -2.14 -18.89 -0.13
CA ALA A 278 -0.77 -18.70 -0.57
C ALA A 278 -0.09 -20.02 -0.98
N ARG A 279 -0.29 -21.10 -0.21
CA ARG A 279 0.20 -22.43 -0.59
C ARG A 279 -0.50 -22.94 -1.84
N ASP A 280 -1.82 -22.79 -1.91
CA ASP A 280 -2.63 -23.27 -3.05
C ASP A 280 -2.20 -22.61 -4.37
N VAL A 281 -1.86 -21.33 -4.34
CA VAL A 281 -1.38 -20.58 -5.52
C VAL A 281 0.13 -20.64 -5.73
N GLY A 282 0.85 -21.41 -4.89
CA GLY A 282 2.28 -21.68 -5.05
C GLY A 282 3.21 -20.52 -4.68
N ILE A 283 2.81 -19.67 -3.73
CA ILE A 283 3.63 -18.56 -3.23
C ILE A 283 4.05 -18.75 -1.77
N THR A 284 5.11 -18.05 -1.37
CA THR A 284 5.59 -18.07 0.02
C THR A 284 4.55 -17.43 0.96
N PRO A 285 4.08 -18.12 2.03
CA PRO A 285 3.07 -17.61 2.94
C PRO A 285 3.65 -16.70 4.03
N ALA A 286 4.51 -15.75 3.66
CA ALA A 286 5.21 -14.86 4.57
C ALA A 286 5.12 -13.40 4.11
N ALA A 287 4.98 -12.48 5.07
CA ALA A 287 4.90 -11.04 4.80
C ALA A 287 6.22 -10.43 4.30
N ARG A 288 7.35 -11.09 4.58
CA ARG A 288 8.69 -10.68 4.15
C ARG A 288 9.33 -11.80 3.36
N ARG A 289 10.02 -11.43 2.28
CA ARG A 289 10.82 -12.34 1.47
C ARG A 289 12.05 -11.61 0.96
N ASP A 290 13.22 -12.21 1.17
CA ASP A 290 14.45 -11.70 0.58
C ASP A 290 14.51 -12.10 -0.89
N VAL A 291 14.66 -11.10 -1.76
CA VAL A 291 14.72 -11.30 -3.20
C VAL A 291 16.09 -10.91 -3.70
N THR A 292 16.74 -11.82 -4.42
CA THR A 292 18.09 -11.59 -4.94
C THR A 292 18.03 -10.80 -6.25
N PRO A 293 18.80 -9.70 -6.40
CA PRO A 293 18.91 -8.96 -7.66
C PRO A 293 19.41 -9.84 -8.82
N LEU A 294 18.89 -9.58 -10.03
CA LEU A 294 19.24 -10.34 -11.24
C LEU A 294 20.75 -10.38 -11.51
N GLU A 295 21.45 -9.26 -11.29
CA GLU A 295 22.90 -9.14 -11.50
C GLU A 295 23.71 -10.10 -10.64
N LYS A 296 23.30 -10.29 -9.37
CA LYS A 296 23.99 -11.21 -8.45
C LYS A 296 23.73 -12.66 -8.82
N ARG A 297 22.54 -12.99 -9.31
CA ARG A 297 22.20 -14.34 -9.75
C ARG A 297 23.03 -14.77 -10.97
N ARG A 298 23.28 -13.86 -11.93
CA ARG A 298 24.15 -14.15 -13.09
C ARG A 298 25.60 -14.44 -12.70
N LYS A 299 26.13 -13.76 -11.67
CA LYS A 299 27.49 -13.98 -11.15
C LYS A 299 27.66 -15.25 -10.31
N ALA A 300 26.58 -15.85 -9.81
CA ALA A 300 26.62 -17.07 -9.01
C ALA A 300 26.47 -18.35 -9.84
N THR A 301 26.13 -18.22 -11.13
CA THR A 301 25.87 -19.33 -12.05
C THR A 301 26.87 -19.38 -13.22
N GLY A 302 27.76 -18.39 -13.30
CA GLY A 302 28.91 -18.38 -14.22
C GLY A 302 30.19 -18.42 -13.42
#